data_AF-A0A371HN90-F1
#
_entry.id   AF-A0A371HN90-F1
#
_cell.length_a   1.000
_cell.length_b   1.000
_cell.length_c   1.000
_cell.angle_alpha   90.00
_cell.angle_beta   90.00
_cell.angle_gamma   90.00
#
_symmetry.space_group_name_H-M   'P 1'
#
loop_
_entity.id
_entity.type
_entity.pdbx_description
1 polymer ?
#
loop_
_entity_poly.entity_id
_entity_poly.type
_entity_poly.pdbx_seq_one_letter_code
_entity_poly.pdbx_strand_id
1 'polypeptide(L)' 'MLTYRMFEGLEIIGYSDSDFAGYQDSKRSTSGYIYRLARNFVKQTFIIPSTMIVEFVACFEASNNGIWLRNFVTSL' A
#
# COMPACT_ATOMS: atom_id res chain seq x y z
N MET A 1 -21.82 -5.39 3.48
CA MET A 1 -20.63 -6.14 3.92
C MET A 1 -19.94 -6.69 2.68
N LEU A 2 -18.66 -6.37 2.48
CA LEU A 2 -17.87 -6.96 1.40
C LEU A 2 -17.44 -8.36 1.83
N THR A 3 -17.73 -9.37 1.00
CA THR A 3 -17.30 -10.75 1.22
C THR A 3 -16.37 -11.16 0.08
N TYR A 4 -15.19 -11.67 0.44
CA TYR A 4 -14.28 -12.31 -0.50
C TYR A 4 -14.55 -13.81 -0.49
N ARG A 5 -14.27 -14.49 -1.61
CA ARG A 5 -14.29 -15.95 -1.70
C ARG A 5 -12.98 -16.34 -2.37
N MET A 6 -12.25 -17.29 -1.79
CA MET A 6 -11.05 -17.83 -2.43
C MET A 6 -11.46 -18.49 -3.75
N PHE A 7 -10.79 -18.11 -4.84
CA PHE A 7 -10.97 -18.73 -6.16
C PHE A 7 -9.59 -19.00 -6.77
N GLU A 8 -9.48 -20.08 -7.55
CA GLU A 8 -8.24 -20.39 -8.28
C GLU A 8 -7.94 -19.28 -9.28
N GLY A 9 -6.91 -18.48 -8.99
CA GLY A 9 -6.55 -17.29 -9.77
C GLY A 9 -6.75 -15.95 -9.06
N LEU A 10 -7.07 -15.94 -7.76
CA LEU A 10 -7.07 -14.70 -6.97
C LEU A 10 -5.64 -14.17 -6.83
N GLU A 11 -5.31 -13.16 -7.63
CA GLU A 11 -4.01 -12.49 -7.62
C GLU A 11 -4.04 -11.24 -6.73
N ILE A 12 -2.98 -11.07 -5.94
CA ILE A 12 -2.73 -9.87 -5.13
C ILE A 12 -1.56 -9.13 -5.76
N ILE A 13 -1.82 -7.95 -6.34
CA ILE A 13 -0.76 -7.10 -6.90
C ILE A 13 -0.65 -5.84 -6.06
N GLY A 14 0.55 -5.56 -5.56
CA GLY A 14 0.87 -4.35 -4.80
C GLY A 14 1.74 -3.38 -5.60
N TYR A 15 1.45 -2.09 -5.46
CA TYR A 15 2.26 -0.99 -5.97
C TYR A 15 2.54 -0.02 -4.83
N SER A 16 3.79 0.43 -4.68
CA SER A 16 4.16 1.51 -3.77
C SER A 16 4.66 2.70 -4.57
N ASP A 17 4.34 3.90 -4.10
CA ASP A 17 4.78 5.15 -4.71
C ASP A 17 5.08 6.18 -3.63
N SER A 18 5.97 7.12 -3.95
CA SER A 18 6.23 8.26 -3.09
C SER A 18 6.62 9.49 -3.89
N ASP A 19 6.08 10.62 -3.47
CA ASP A 19 6.28 11.92 -4.05
C ASP A 19 6.84 12.90 -3.01
N PHE A 20 7.79 13.73 -3.44
CA PHE A 20 8.30 14.83 -2.64
C PHE A 20 7.74 16.14 -3.16
N ALA A 21 6.85 16.76 -2.37
CA ALA A 21 6.38 18.10 -2.66
C ALA A 21 7.54 19.09 -2.49
N GLY A 22 8.14 19.53 -3.60
CA GLY A 22 9.30 20.44 -3.65
C GLY A 22 9.05 21.88 -3.17
N TYR A 23 8.06 22.11 -2.29
CA TYR A 23 7.65 23.44 -1.84
C TYR A 23 8.36 23.87 -0.56
N GLN A 24 8.86 25.11 -0.56
CA GLN A 24 9.79 25.69 0.43
C GLN A 24 9.27 25.69 1.88
N ASP A 25 7.94 25.71 2.08
CA ASP A 25 7.31 25.81 3.39
C ASP A 25 6.71 24.49 3.92
N SER A 26 6.50 23.49 3.06
CA SER A 26 5.96 22.20 3.45
C SER A 26 6.94 21.11 3.07
N LYS A 27 7.96 20.89 3.91
CA LYS A 27 8.87 19.73 3.84
C LYS A 27 8.12 18.42 4.12
N ARG A 28 7.02 18.15 3.43
CA ARG A 28 6.16 16.99 3.60
C ARG A 28 6.27 16.17 2.33
N SER A 29 6.85 15.00 2.47
CA SER A 29 6.85 13.95 1.47
C SER A 29 5.56 13.14 1.63
N THR A 30 4.98 12.71 0.53
CA THR A 30 3.78 11.85 0.53
C THR A 30 4.21 10.48 0.04
N SER A 31 3.82 9.41 0.73
CA SER A 31 3.95 8.07 0.18
C SER A 31 2.65 7.31 0.27
N GLY A 32 2.56 6.22 -0.46
CA GLY A 32 1.42 5.34 -0.38
C GLY A 32 1.66 4.03 -1.09
N TYR A 33 0.71 3.14 -0.93
CA TYR A 33 0.65 1.92 -1.72
C TYR A 33 -0.80 1.60 -2.07
N ILE A 34 -0.95 0.79 -3.11
CA ILE A 34 -2.21 0.28 -3.60
C ILE A 34 -2.09 -1.23 -3.79
N TYR A 35 -3.02 -1.97 -3.23
CA TYR A 35 -3.22 -3.39 -3.50
C TYR A 35 -4.44 -3.59 -4.38
N ARG A 36 -4.29 -4.34 -5.47
CA ARG A 36 -5.39 -4.89 -6.26
C ARG A 36 -5.71 -6.28 -5.74
N LEU A 37 -6.95 -6.48 -5.30
CA LEU A 37 -7.50 -7.77 -4.89
C LEU A 37 -8.76 -8.04 -5.73
N ALA A 38 -8.67 -9.00 -6.66
CA ALA A 38 -9.69 -9.21 -7.69
C ALA A 38 -10.03 -7.92 -8.46
N ARG A 39 -11.27 -7.43 -8.35
CA ARG A 39 -11.76 -6.21 -9.02
C ARG A 39 -11.70 -4.96 -8.13
N ASN A 40 -11.23 -5.10 -6.90
CA ASN A 40 -11.19 -4.01 -5.93
C ASN A 40 -9.75 -3.52 -5.71
N PHE A 41 -9.64 -2.25 -5.33
CA PHE A 41 -8.38 -1.61 -4.98
C PHE A 41 -8.45 -1.11 -3.54
N VAL A 42 -7.40 -1.35 -2.78
CA VAL A 42 -7.21 -0.80 -1.43
C VAL A 42 -5.99 0.10 -1.49
N LYS A 43 -6.19 1.40 -1.20
CA LYS A 43 -5.13 2.41 -1.18
C LYS A 43 -4.90 2.91 0.23
N GLN A 44 -3.63 3.06 0.62
CA GLN A 44 -3.23 3.77 1.83
C GLN A 44 -2.23 4.86 1.46
N THR A 45 -2.31 6.01 2.13
CA THR A 45 -1.41 7.16 1.92
C THR A 45 -0.91 7.66 3.26
N PHE A 46 0.34 8.12 3.27
CA PHE A 46 1.10 8.60 4.41
C PHE A 46 1.72 9.95 4.06
N ILE A 47 1.86 10.81 5.06
CA ILE A 47 2.52 12.10 4.93
C ILE A 47 3.66 12.11 5.95
N ILE A 48 4.89 12.22 5.46
CA ILE A 48 6.12 12.08 6.24
C ILE A 48 7.01 13.30 5.99
N PRO A 49 7.56 13.97 7.02
CA PRO A 49 8.33 15.19 6.83
C PRO A 49 9.77 14.98 6.29
N SER A 50 10.12 13.75 5.87
CA SER A 50 11.47 13.37 5.44
C SER A 50 11.42 12.56 4.16
N THR A 51 12.24 12.95 3.18
CA THR A 51 12.38 12.28 1.87
C THR A 51 13.07 10.93 1.99
N MET A 52 14.11 10.82 2.83
CA MET A 52 14.82 9.56 3.04
C MET A 52 13.89 8.46 3.59
N ILE A 53 12.90 8.86 4.40
CA ILE A 53 12.05 7.93 5.13
C ILE A 53 10.78 7.61 4.33
N VAL A 54 10.38 8.47 3.39
CA VAL A 54 9.08 8.34 2.72
C VAL A 54 8.96 7.06 1.87
N GLU A 55 10.00 6.74 1.11
CA GLU A 55 10.10 5.52 0.29
C GLU A 55 10.15 4.27 1.16
N PHE A 56 10.99 4.32 2.21
CA PHE A 56 11.15 3.20 3.14
C PHE A 56 9.82 2.85 3.81
N VAL A 57 9.09 3.84 4.33
CA VAL A 57 7.79 3.61 4.97
C VAL A 57 6.76 3.09 3.97
N ALA A 58 6.76 3.60 2.73
CA ALA A 58 5.87 3.10 1.68
C ALA A 58 6.04 1.59 1.46
N CYS A 59 7.30 1.16 1.27
CA CYS A 59 7.64 -0.23 1.01
C CYS A 59 7.45 -1.13 2.24
N PHE A 60 7.79 -0.64 3.42
CA PHE A 60 7.63 -1.38 4.68
C PHE A 60 6.16 -1.65 4.99
N GLU A 61 5.33 -0.62 4.96
CA GLU A 61 3.89 -0.74 5.23
C GLU A 61 3.18 -1.54 4.13
N ALA A 62 3.59 -1.37 2.86
CA ALA A 62 3.11 -2.21 1.78
C ALA A 62 3.41 -3.68 2.09
N SER A 63 4.67 -4.03 2.36
CA SER A 63 5.09 -5.41 2.64
C SER A 63 4.31 -6.04 3.79
N ASN A 64 4.14 -5.32 4.90
CA ASN A 64 3.35 -5.79 6.04
C ASN A 64 1.90 -6.08 5.64
N ASN A 65 1.27 -5.17 4.90
CA ASN A 65 -0.09 -5.36 4.44
C ASN A 65 -0.23 -6.43 3.36
N GLY A 66 0.77 -6.61 2.51
CA GLY A 66 0.85 -7.72 1.56
C GLY A 66 0.91 -9.08 2.26
N ILE A 67 1.70 -9.21 3.33
CA ILE A 67 1.75 -10.42 4.16
C ILE A 67 0.40 -10.66 4.84
N TRP A 68 -0.20 -9.62 5.40
CA TRP A 68 -1.52 -9.72 6.02
C TRP A 68 -2.60 -10.15 5.02
N LEU A 69 -2.63 -9.54 3.83
CA LEU A 69 -3.55 -9.89 2.74
C LEU A 69 -3.36 -11.33 2.25
N ARG A 70 -2.10 -11.78 2.11
CA ARG A 70 -1.79 -13.16 1.74
C ARG A 70 -2.32 -14.15 2.77
N ASN A 71 -2.09 -13.88 4.05
CA ASN A 71 -2.56 -14.73 5.14
C ASN A 71 -4.10 -14.72 5.19
N PHE A 72 -4.73 -13.56 5.03
CA PHE A 72 -6.17 -13.41 4.95
C PHE A 72 -6.76 -14.29 3.85
N VAL A 73 -6.21 -14.22 2.63
CA VAL A 73 -6.66 -15.05 1.49
C VAL A 73 -6.42 -16.54 1.72
N THR A 74 -5.29 -16.92 2.31
CA THR A 74 -4.97 -18.34 2.58
C THR A 74 -5.85 -18.92 3.68
N SER A 75 -6.34 -18.09 4.60
CA SER A 75 -7.26 -18.48 5.68
C SER A 75 -8.74 -18.50 5.28
N LEU A 76 -9.06 -18.18 4.02
CA LEU A 76 -10.39 -17.91 3.50
C LEU A 76 -10.99 -19.12 2.77
#